data_AF-A0A0H4PFW1-F1
#
_entry.id   AF-A0A0H4PFW1-F1
#
_cell.length_a   1.000
_cell.length_b   1.000
_cell.length_c   1.000
_cell.angle_alpha   90.00
_cell.angle_beta   90.00
_cell.angle_gamma   90.00
#
_symmetry.space_group_name_H-M   'P 1'
#
loop_
_entity.id
_entity.type
_entity.pdbx_description
1 polymer ?
#
loop_
_entity_poly.entity_id
_entity_poly.type
_entity_poly.pdbx_seq_one_letter_code
_entity_poly.pdbx_strand_id
1 'polypeptide(L)'
;MYLTENMTFRLLLLPLTLIWLSSCSTSPILNIELNADGIERQNYPLVIPIDVDIEGNYQLENKENEKSYPAQVLPSGDLLVFIDHMFAETNAVFELKESSATEKGSVKVNQTSEGVEVLSDDKQVLFYQTAVANPPNGLPDYYKRSGMIHPLYSPTGQILTDAFPAGHTHHHAIFNAWVNTKFKGEKVDFWNQHSETGTVEHVSLNTAEAGASAAVIESQLRHLSLKDGEVLGEKWTIMVYPTEDYFLFDLFSEQTNTSTDTLFILEYHYGGMGFRGSKEWNNVDSINFTNTWKILTSEGHTNESANHTHASWVTASGQVDNKTAGVTVFGFPDNFRYPQAIRVHPSMPYWVYAPMVGGEFYIAPGASYKSKFRYYIPNGKANQEVIENIDKSLKSPVKAKLVK
;
A
#
# COMPACT_ATOMS: atom_id res chain seq x y z
N MET A 1 -56.15 -59.15 46.90
CA MET A 1 -55.65 -57.98 47.67
C MET A 1 -54.45 -57.44 46.89
N TYR A 2 -54.57 -56.21 46.34
CA TYR A 2 -53.56 -55.45 45.56
C TYR A 2 -53.11 -56.10 44.22
N LEU A 3 -52.87 -55.43 43.08
CA LEU A 3 -52.94 -54.03 42.63
C LEU A 3 -53.12 -54.02 41.10
N THR A 4 -53.88 -53.06 40.61
CA THR A 4 -54.08 -52.70 39.20
C THR A 4 -52.99 -51.74 38.73
N GLU A 5 -52.34 -52.00 37.58
CA GLU A 5 -51.58 -51.00 36.83
C GLU A 5 -52.12 -50.92 35.39
N ASN A 6 -52.77 -49.80 35.06
CA ASN A 6 -53.10 -49.40 33.70
C ASN A 6 -52.10 -48.31 33.30
N MET A 7 -51.17 -48.62 32.41
CA MET A 7 -50.30 -47.64 31.76
C MET A 7 -51.03 -47.02 30.56
N THR A 8 -51.55 -45.81 30.74
CA THR A 8 -51.98 -44.94 29.64
C THR A 8 -50.80 -44.16 29.07
N PHE A 9 -50.39 -44.48 27.84
CA PHE A 9 -49.43 -43.70 27.06
C PHE A 9 -50.13 -42.46 26.47
N ARG A 10 -49.80 -41.26 26.94
CA ARG A 10 -50.23 -40.00 26.30
C ARG A 10 -49.15 -39.55 25.30
N LEU A 11 -49.44 -39.68 24.02
CA LEU A 11 -48.69 -39.01 22.95
C LEU A 11 -49.03 -37.51 23.01
N LEU A 12 -48.08 -36.66 23.42
CA LEU A 12 -48.16 -35.23 23.17
C LEU A 12 -47.69 -34.96 21.73
N LEU A 13 -48.62 -34.57 20.85
CA LEU A 13 -48.25 -33.92 19.59
C LEU A 13 -47.80 -32.48 19.90
N LEU A 14 -46.51 -32.20 19.73
CA LEU A 14 -46.03 -30.82 19.61
C LEU A 14 -46.36 -30.30 18.19
N PRO A 15 -46.96 -29.11 18.04
CA PRO A 15 -47.08 -28.49 16.73
C PRO A 15 -45.70 -28.00 16.28
N LEU A 16 -45.19 -28.59 15.19
CA LEU A 16 -43.99 -28.16 14.51
C LEU A 16 -44.32 -26.84 13.77
N THR A 17 -44.15 -25.70 14.43
CA THR A 17 -44.21 -24.39 13.76
C THR A 17 -43.00 -24.25 12.85
N LEU A 18 -43.21 -24.53 11.57
CA LEU A 18 -42.26 -24.26 10.49
C LEU A 18 -42.13 -22.73 10.36
N ILE A 19 -41.13 -22.15 11.01
CA ILE A 19 -40.77 -20.75 10.80
C ILE A 19 -40.15 -20.68 9.41
N TRP A 20 -40.94 -20.25 8.43
CA TRP A 20 -40.42 -19.77 7.16
C TRP A 20 -39.61 -18.51 7.43
N LEU A 21 -38.29 -18.65 7.57
CA LEU A 21 -37.37 -17.55 7.40
C LEU A 21 -37.44 -17.17 5.92
N SER A 22 -38.32 -16.23 5.59
CA SER A 22 -38.23 -15.51 4.33
C SER A 22 -36.88 -14.81 4.33
N SER A 23 -35.91 -15.34 3.58
CA SER A 23 -34.71 -14.60 3.23
C SER A 23 -35.18 -13.34 2.50
N CYS A 24 -35.12 -12.19 3.19
CA CYS A 24 -35.26 -10.91 2.52
C CYS A 24 -34.04 -10.78 1.60
N SER A 25 -34.18 -11.17 0.34
CA SER A 25 -33.19 -10.81 -0.68
C SER A 25 -33.36 -9.32 -0.95
N THR A 26 -32.48 -8.51 -0.36
CA THR A 26 -32.37 -7.09 -0.72
C THR A 26 -32.06 -6.99 -2.21
N SER A 27 -32.72 -6.06 -2.90
CA SER A 27 -32.43 -5.83 -4.32
C SER A 27 -30.99 -5.34 -4.46
N PRO A 28 -30.24 -5.81 -5.47
CA PRO A 28 -28.86 -5.37 -5.66
C PRO A 28 -28.81 -3.87 -5.97
N ILE A 29 -27.80 -3.19 -5.41
CA ILE A 29 -27.54 -1.76 -5.64
C ILE A 29 -26.97 -1.57 -7.04
N LEU A 30 -26.02 -2.43 -7.43
CA LEU A 30 -25.36 -2.46 -8.73
C LEU A 30 -25.17 -3.89 -9.21
N ASN A 31 -25.09 -4.06 -10.53
CA ASN A 31 -24.58 -5.28 -11.15
C ASN A 31 -23.24 -4.97 -11.80
N ILE A 32 -22.24 -5.83 -11.57
CA ILE A 32 -20.87 -5.65 -12.08
C ILE A 32 -20.43 -6.95 -12.74
N GLU A 33 -20.14 -6.89 -14.03
CA GLU A 33 -19.51 -8.00 -14.75
C GLU A 33 -18.02 -7.99 -14.42
N LEU A 34 -17.51 -9.10 -13.85
CA LEU A 34 -16.10 -9.32 -13.59
C LEU A 34 -15.56 -10.41 -14.52
N ASN A 35 -14.42 -10.11 -15.15
CA ASN A 35 -13.70 -11.04 -16.02
C ASN A 35 -12.23 -11.17 -15.57
N ALA A 36 -11.84 -12.37 -15.17
CA ALA A 36 -10.51 -12.70 -14.66
C ALA A 36 -9.42 -12.78 -15.74
N ASP A 37 -9.81 -12.73 -17.01
CA ASP A 37 -8.94 -12.73 -18.20
C ASP A 37 -8.00 -13.95 -18.27
N GLY A 38 -8.47 -15.13 -17.86
CA GLY A 38 -7.71 -16.38 -17.92
C GLY A 38 -6.59 -16.47 -16.88
N ILE A 39 -6.66 -15.67 -15.81
CA ILE A 39 -5.64 -15.61 -14.75
C ILE A 39 -6.33 -15.85 -13.41
N GLU A 40 -5.78 -16.74 -12.60
CA GLU A 40 -6.27 -16.97 -11.24
C GLU A 40 -5.78 -15.84 -10.32
N ARG A 41 -6.67 -15.30 -9.48
CA ARG A 41 -6.31 -14.26 -8.50
C ARG A 41 -6.32 -14.83 -7.09
N GLN A 42 -5.34 -14.41 -6.30
CA GLN A 42 -5.28 -14.64 -4.86
C GLN A 42 -4.96 -13.31 -4.16
N ASN A 43 -5.69 -13.00 -3.08
CA ASN A 43 -5.52 -11.78 -2.28
C ASN A 43 -5.40 -10.51 -3.14
N TYR A 44 -6.34 -10.33 -4.07
CA TYR A 44 -6.31 -9.31 -5.11
C TYR A 44 -7.23 -8.13 -4.76
N PRO A 45 -6.67 -6.95 -4.48
CA PRO A 45 -7.45 -5.72 -4.35
C PRO A 45 -7.86 -5.22 -5.73
N LEU A 46 -9.16 -5.07 -5.93
CA LEU A 46 -9.77 -4.53 -7.14
C LEU A 46 -10.46 -3.20 -6.81
N VAL A 47 -10.05 -2.12 -7.46
CA VAL A 47 -10.72 -0.81 -7.39
C VAL A 47 -11.59 -0.63 -8.63
N ILE A 48 -12.87 -0.36 -8.44
CA ILE A 48 -13.88 -0.23 -9.49
C ILE A 48 -14.48 1.16 -9.40
N PRO A 49 -14.33 2.01 -10.44
CA PRO A 49 -15.07 3.27 -10.49
C PRO A 49 -16.56 3.02 -10.54
N ILE A 50 -17.30 3.65 -9.63
CA ILE A 50 -18.77 3.61 -9.58
C ILE A 50 -19.31 5.04 -9.64
N ASP A 51 -20.57 5.19 -10.09
CA ASP A 51 -21.25 6.48 -10.26
C ASP A 51 -22.45 6.64 -9.32
N VAL A 52 -22.49 5.85 -8.25
CA VAL A 52 -23.53 5.87 -7.22
C VAL A 52 -22.97 6.33 -5.89
N ASP A 53 -23.71 7.18 -5.21
CA ASP A 53 -23.39 7.67 -3.87
C ASP A 53 -24.04 6.74 -2.84
N ILE A 54 -23.22 5.92 -2.18
CA ILE A 54 -23.67 4.86 -1.28
C ILE A 54 -22.80 4.86 -0.01
N GLU A 55 -23.45 4.71 1.16
CA GLU A 55 -22.79 4.62 2.47
C GLU A 55 -23.18 3.33 3.20
N GLY A 56 -22.21 2.66 3.81
CA GLY A 56 -22.42 1.44 4.60
C GLY A 56 -21.41 0.35 4.32
N ASN A 57 -21.72 -0.86 4.79
CA ASN A 57 -20.92 -2.05 4.54
C ASN A 57 -21.49 -2.81 3.35
N TYR A 58 -20.64 -3.25 2.44
CA TYR A 58 -21.06 -3.91 1.22
C TYR A 58 -20.36 -5.25 1.01
N GLN A 59 -21.00 -6.09 0.20
CA GLN A 59 -20.38 -7.28 -0.38
C GLN A 59 -20.69 -7.33 -1.86
N LEU A 60 -19.74 -7.85 -2.64
CA LEU A 60 -19.90 -8.14 -4.04
C LEU A 60 -20.11 -9.65 -4.20
N GLU A 61 -21.33 -10.07 -4.53
CA GLU A 61 -21.77 -11.46 -4.52
C GLU A 61 -21.95 -12.01 -5.93
N ASN A 62 -21.35 -13.15 -6.24
CA ASN A 62 -21.52 -13.82 -7.52
C ASN A 62 -22.95 -14.36 -7.67
N LYS A 63 -23.63 -13.98 -8.74
CA LYS A 63 -25.03 -14.35 -8.99
C LYS A 63 -25.26 -15.86 -9.20
N GLU A 64 -24.24 -16.59 -9.66
CA GLU A 64 -24.37 -18.00 -10.05
C GLU A 64 -23.99 -18.96 -8.93
N ASN A 65 -22.97 -18.63 -8.13
CA ASN A 65 -22.40 -19.54 -7.13
C ASN A 65 -22.39 -18.98 -5.70
N GLU A 66 -22.96 -17.80 -5.48
CA GLU A 66 -23.10 -17.14 -4.17
C GLU A 66 -21.75 -16.83 -3.46
N LYS A 67 -20.61 -16.95 -4.15
CA LYS A 67 -19.31 -16.50 -3.62
C LYS A 67 -19.34 -14.98 -3.46
N SER A 68 -19.08 -14.51 -2.25
CA SER A 68 -19.08 -13.09 -1.90
C SER A 68 -17.68 -12.60 -1.53
N TYR A 69 -17.40 -11.35 -1.86
CA TYR A 69 -16.19 -10.62 -1.49
C TYR A 69 -16.55 -9.36 -0.69
N PRO A 70 -15.82 -9.01 0.37
CA PRO A 70 -16.04 -7.77 1.10
C PRO A 70 -15.75 -6.58 0.18
N ALA A 71 -16.62 -5.57 0.24
CA ALA A 71 -16.51 -4.35 -0.54
C ALA A 71 -16.67 -3.11 0.35
N GLN A 72 -15.87 -2.09 0.07
CA GLN A 72 -15.91 -0.80 0.77
C GLN A 72 -15.81 0.35 -0.23
N VAL A 73 -16.52 1.44 0.02
CA VAL A 73 -16.39 2.67 -0.76
C VAL A 73 -15.18 3.44 -0.24
N LEU A 74 -14.25 3.79 -1.14
CA LEU A 74 -13.09 4.61 -0.84
C LEU A 74 -13.50 6.10 -0.73
N PRO A 75 -12.69 6.96 -0.08
CA PRO A 75 -12.93 8.41 -0.09
C PRO A 75 -13.00 9.04 -1.49
N SER A 76 -12.44 8.37 -2.52
CA SER A 76 -12.58 8.78 -3.92
C SER A 76 -13.99 8.57 -4.50
N GLY A 77 -14.83 7.80 -3.82
CA GLY A 77 -16.11 7.28 -4.33
C GLY A 77 -15.97 5.96 -5.09
N ASP A 78 -14.76 5.47 -5.34
CA ASP A 78 -14.55 4.18 -6.00
C ASP A 78 -14.86 3.01 -5.05
N LEU A 79 -15.30 1.88 -5.60
CA LEU A 79 -15.51 0.65 -4.84
C LEU A 79 -14.20 -0.16 -4.76
N LEU A 80 -13.67 -0.36 -3.56
CA LEU A 80 -12.62 -1.34 -3.31
C LEU A 80 -13.24 -2.68 -2.94
N VAL A 81 -12.87 -3.72 -3.68
CA VAL A 81 -13.25 -5.12 -3.41
C VAL A 81 -11.98 -5.91 -3.14
N PHE A 82 -11.96 -6.66 -2.05
CA PHE A 82 -10.84 -7.57 -1.76
C PHE A 82 -11.20 -8.99 -2.17
N ILE A 83 -10.59 -9.48 -3.25
CA ILE A 83 -10.82 -10.81 -3.80
C ILE A 83 -9.82 -11.78 -3.17
N ASP A 84 -10.26 -12.57 -2.19
CA ASP A 84 -9.45 -13.61 -1.55
C ASP A 84 -8.99 -14.66 -2.56
N HIS A 85 -9.92 -15.12 -3.41
CA HIS A 85 -9.66 -16.07 -4.49
C HIS A 85 -10.66 -15.89 -5.65
N MET A 86 -10.16 -15.91 -6.89
CA MET A 86 -10.99 -15.91 -8.09
C MET A 86 -10.37 -16.81 -9.16
N PHE A 87 -11.16 -17.76 -9.67
CA PHE A 87 -10.74 -18.70 -10.70
C PHE A 87 -10.46 -17.99 -12.03
N ALA A 88 -9.53 -18.54 -12.81
CA ALA A 88 -9.05 -17.98 -14.08
C ALA A 88 -10.15 -17.82 -15.15
N GLU A 89 -11.13 -18.71 -15.13
CA GLU A 89 -12.27 -18.76 -16.04
C GLU A 89 -13.42 -17.84 -15.63
N THR A 90 -13.31 -17.12 -14.51
CA THR A 90 -14.39 -16.27 -14.01
C THR A 90 -14.74 -15.21 -15.05
N ASN A 91 -15.97 -15.28 -15.55
CA ASN A 91 -16.61 -14.28 -16.38
C ASN A 91 -18.10 -14.25 -16.02
N ALA A 92 -18.43 -13.52 -14.96
CA ALA A 92 -19.74 -13.60 -14.32
C ALA A 92 -20.23 -12.22 -13.87
N VAL A 93 -21.55 -12.12 -13.67
CA VAL A 93 -22.18 -10.93 -13.09
C VAL A 93 -22.21 -11.08 -11.57
N PHE A 94 -21.74 -10.05 -10.88
CA PHE A 94 -21.79 -9.92 -9.45
C PHE A 94 -22.79 -8.82 -9.06
N GLU A 95 -23.47 -9.04 -7.94
CA GLU A 95 -24.46 -8.15 -7.37
C GLU A 95 -23.85 -7.46 -6.13
N LEU A 96 -23.80 -6.12 -6.15
CA LEU A 96 -23.42 -5.32 -4.98
C LEU A 96 -24.61 -5.25 -4.01
N LYS A 97 -24.42 -5.74 -2.79
CA LYS A 97 -25.46 -5.80 -1.75
C LYS A 97 -24.96 -5.19 -0.46
N GLU A 98 -25.87 -4.60 0.33
CA GLU A 98 -25.56 -4.25 1.72
C GLU A 98 -25.24 -5.51 2.50
N SER A 99 -24.17 -5.46 3.29
CA SER A 99 -23.79 -6.55 4.19
C SER A 99 -24.26 -6.24 5.60
N SER A 100 -25.05 -7.15 6.18
CA SER A 100 -25.41 -7.13 7.60
C SER A 100 -24.29 -7.64 8.51
N ALA A 101 -23.22 -8.20 7.93
CA ALA A 101 -22.11 -8.73 8.69
C ALA A 101 -21.23 -7.58 9.19
N THR A 102 -21.21 -7.36 10.49
CA THR A 102 -20.08 -6.69 11.17
C THR A 102 -18.92 -7.68 11.21
N GLU A 103 -18.33 -8.02 10.08
CA GLU A 103 -17.05 -8.71 10.11
C GLU A 103 -16.07 -7.79 10.85
N LYS A 104 -15.50 -8.29 11.95
CA LYS A 104 -14.36 -7.62 12.58
C LYS A 104 -13.26 -7.62 11.53
N GLY A 105 -13.02 -6.48 10.89
CA GLY A 105 -11.89 -6.33 9.97
C GLY A 105 -10.62 -6.85 10.65
N SER A 106 -9.91 -7.74 9.97
CA SER A 106 -8.60 -8.21 10.45
C SER A 106 -7.58 -7.07 10.47
N VAL A 107 -7.84 -6.00 9.72
CA VAL A 107 -7.08 -4.75 9.76
C VAL A 107 -7.61 -3.76 10.80
N LYS A 108 -6.71 -3.09 11.51
CA LYS A 108 -7.02 -2.07 12.53
C LYS A 108 -6.18 -0.82 12.31
N VAL A 109 -6.73 0.32 12.68
CA VAL A 109 -6.05 1.62 12.63
C VAL A 109 -6.04 2.25 14.02
N ASN A 110 -4.84 2.57 14.52
CA ASN A 110 -4.64 3.28 15.77
C ASN A 110 -3.99 4.63 15.48
N GLN A 111 -4.70 5.72 15.75
CA GLN A 111 -4.15 7.07 15.63
C GLN A 111 -3.52 7.51 16.96
N THR A 112 -2.34 8.11 16.88
CA THR A 112 -1.57 8.64 18.02
C THR A 112 -1.16 10.09 17.75
N SER A 113 -0.54 10.76 18.72
CA SER A 113 0.04 12.10 18.49
C SER A 113 1.18 12.09 17.48
N GLU A 114 1.84 10.94 17.27
CA GLU A 114 3.01 10.82 16.40
C GLU A 114 2.63 10.42 14.97
N GLY A 115 1.50 9.73 14.79
CA GLY A 115 1.16 9.10 13.52
C GLY A 115 0.08 8.05 13.61
N VAL A 116 -0.05 7.32 12.51
CA VAL A 116 -1.08 6.31 12.31
C VAL A 116 -0.43 4.94 12.23
N GLU A 117 -0.74 4.08 13.19
CA GLU A 117 -0.36 2.67 13.19
C GLU A 117 -1.45 1.84 12.51
N VAL A 118 -1.03 0.93 11.62
CA VAL A 118 -1.93 -0.05 11.00
C VAL A 118 -1.49 -1.45 11.39
N LEU A 119 -2.45 -2.26 11.81
CA LEU A 119 -2.25 -3.66 12.18
C LEU A 119 -3.06 -4.57 11.27
N SER A 120 -2.60 -5.80 11.07
CA SER A 120 -3.35 -6.91 10.49
C SER A 120 -3.24 -8.11 11.44
N ASP A 121 -4.38 -8.64 11.91
CA ASP A 121 -4.46 -9.70 12.92
C ASP A 121 -3.60 -9.43 14.16
N ASP A 122 -3.72 -8.21 14.70
CA ASP A 122 -2.96 -7.71 15.85
C ASP A 122 -1.44 -7.66 15.68
N LYS A 123 -0.94 -7.88 14.46
CA LYS A 123 0.47 -7.67 14.10
C LYS A 123 0.63 -6.30 13.44
N GLN A 124 1.62 -5.53 13.90
CA GLN A 124 1.94 -4.25 13.29
C GLN A 124 2.38 -4.46 11.84
N VAL A 125 1.79 -3.72 10.90
CA VAL A 125 2.16 -3.74 9.48
C VAL A 125 3.07 -2.55 9.20
N LEU A 126 2.58 -1.36 9.47
CA LEU A 126 3.27 -0.11 9.19
C LEU A 126 2.85 1.00 10.16
N PHE A 127 3.72 2.01 10.28
CA PHE A 127 3.43 3.27 10.94
C PHE A 127 3.64 4.44 9.97
N TYR A 128 2.60 5.22 9.73
CA TYR A 128 2.68 6.46 8.97
C TYR A 128 2.95 7.64 9.91
N GLN A 129 4.13 8.25 9.78
CA GLN A 129 4.62 9.32 10.63
C GLN A 129 4.00 10.67 10.23
N THR A 130 3.08 11.19 11.05
CA THR A 130 2.44 12.51 10.84
C THR A 130 3.19 13.62 11.56
N ALA A 131 3.62 13.39 12.80
CA ALA A 131 4.40 14.34 13.58
C ALA A 131 5.82 14.47 13.04
N VAL A 132 6.43 15.64 13.25
CA VAL A 132 7.82 15.88 12.87
C VAL A 132 8.75 15.03 13.72
N ALA A 133 9.40 14.06 13.09
CA ALA A 133 10.46 13.27 13.70
C ALA A 133 11.77 14.06 13.72
N ASN A 134 12.46 14.02 14.86
CA ASN A 134 13.74 14.70 15.05
C ASN A 134 14.90 13.76 14.71
N PRO A 135 15.97 14.27 14.07
CA PRO A 135 17.16 13.47 13.86
C PRO A 135 17.83 13.14 15.21
N PRO A 136 18.49 11.98 15.34
CA PRO A 136 19.10 11.56 16.60
C PRO A 136 20.29 12.44 17.00
N ASN A 137 20.67 12.40 18.29
CA ASN A 137 21.93 12.91 18.83
C ASN A 137 22.23 14.41 18.57
N GLY A 138 21.22 15.26 18.47
CA GLY A 138 21.41 16.70 18.24
C GLY A 138 22.00 17.02 16.86
N LEU A 139 21.84 16.11 15.89
CA LEU A 139 22.11 16.40 14.49
C LEU A 139 21.28 17.61 14.03
N PRO A 140 21.75 18.35 13.01
CA PRO A 140 21.12 19.60 12.61
C PRO A 140 19.62 19.48 12.31
N ASP A 141 18.88 20.50 12.73
CA ASP A 141 17.42 20.58 12.63
C ASP A 141 16.89 20.49 11.20
N TYR A 142 17.69 20.86 10.19
CA TYR A 142 17.26 20.75 8.79
C TYR A 142 16.96 19.30 8.38
N TYR A 143 17.46 18.28 9.10
CA TYR A 143 17.13 16.89 8.81
C TYR A 143 15.72 16.47 9.25
N LYS A 144 15.04 17.24 10.12
CA LYS A 144 13.68 16.93 10.61
C LYS A 144 12.74 16.55 9.46
N ARG A 145 11.89 15.55 9.69
CA ARG A 145 11.00 15.00 8.65
C ARG A 145 9.68 14.50 9.21
N SER A 146 8.62 14.65 8.43
CA SER A 146 7.34 13.96 8.59
C SER A 146 6.88 13.44 7.22
N GLY A 147 5.76 12.72 7.16
CA GLY A 147 5.22 12.22 5.89
C GLY A 147 6.07 11.07 5.32
N MET A 148 6.39 10.10 6.17
CA MET A 148 7.12 8.88 5.80
C MET A 148 6.45 7.67 6.44
N ILE A 149 6.64 6.48 5.86
CA ILE A 149 6.27 5.23 6.53
C ILE A 149 7.51 4.70 7.26
N HIS A 150 7.49 4.78 8.58
CA HIS A 150 8.51 4.21 9.44
C HIS A 150 7.95 3.99 10.85
N PRO A 151 8.11 2.78 11.43
CA PRO A 151 8.64 1.55 10.81
C PRO A 151 7.66 0.86 9.83
N LEU A 152 8.22 0.12 8.87
CA LEU A 152 7.56 -0.99 8.18
C LEU A 152 7.99 -2.30 8.84
N TYR A 153 7.05 -3.21 9.09
CA TYR A 153 7.28 -4.48 9.78
C TYR A 153 7.12 -5.70 8.87
N SER A 154 7.87 -6.77 9.17
CA SER A 154 7.56 -8.12 8.69
C SER A 154 6.41 -8.75 9.50
N PRO A 155 5.74 -9.80 8.99
CA PRO A 155 4.73 -10.56 9.74
C PRO A 155 5.21 -11.12 11.08
N THR A 156 6.52 -11.25 11.27
CA THR A 156 7.17 -11.72 12.50
C THR A 156 7.84 -10.59 13.30
N GLY A 157 7.53 -9.33 13.00
CA GLY A 157 7.87 -8.15 13.80
C GLY A 157 9.22 -7.50 13.52
N GLN A 158 9.97 -7.92 12.50
CA GLN A 158 11.24 -7.30 12.14
C GLN A 158 11.00 -5.92 11.53
N ILE A 159 11.77 -4.91 11.94
CA ILE A 159 11.72 -3.58 11.33
C ILE A 159 12.55 -3.57 10.04
N LEU A 160 11.87 -3.38 8.92
CA LEU A 160 12.46 -3.49 7.56
C LEU A 160 13.05 -2.18 7.04
N THR A 161 12.71 -1.07 7.65
CA THR A 161 13.09 0.28 7.22
C THR A 161 13.95 0.98 8.26
N ASP A 162 14.72 1.98 7.85
CA ASP A 162 15.47 2.86 8.75
C ASP A 162 15.21 4.32 8.41
N ALA A 163 15.01 5.16 9.43
CA ALA A 163 14.85 6.61 9.29
C ALA A 163 16.01 7.30 10.02
N PHE A 164 16.59 8.32 9.39
CA PHE A 164 17.81 8.97 9.87
C PHE A 164 19.01 8.02 10.02
N PRO A 165 19.30 7.17 9.01
CA PRO A 165 20.32 6.14 9.13
C PRO A 165 21.72 6.73 9.37
N ALA A 166 22.55 5.99 10.09
CA ALA A 166 23.96 6.36 10.29
C ALA A 166 24.66 6.60 8.94
N GLY A 167 25.34 7.75 8.82
CA GLY A 167 26.06 8.18 7.63
C GLY A 167 25.22 8.83 6.53
N HIS A 168 23.88 8.68 6.55
CA HIS A 168 22.98 9.21 5.51
C HIS A 168 21.68 9.76 6.13
N THR A 169 21.81 10.66 7.11
CA THR A 169 20.70 11.16 7.95
C THR A 169 19.51 11.74 7.19
N HIS A 170 19.67 12.19 5.94
CA HIS A 170 18.59 12.71 5.09
C HIS A 170 17.72 11.63 4.43
N HIS A 171 17.97 10.33 4.67
CA HIS A 171 17.12 9.26 4.17
C HIS A 171 16.03 8.88 5.18
N HIS A 172 14.80 8.70 4.70
CA HIS A 172 13.59 8.65 5.53
C HIS A 172 12.72 7.42 5.23
N ALA A 173 13.22 6.21 5.52
CA ALA A 173 12.48 4.97 5.37
C ALA A 173 11.79 4.84 3.98
N ILE A 174 10.45 4.83 3.93
CA ILE A 174 9.67 4.96 2.69
C ILE A 174 9.21 6.42 2.56
N PHE A 175 9.66 7.09 1.49
CA PHE A 175 9.41 8.50 1.24
C PHE A 175 9.52 8.84 -0.26
N ASN A 176 8.94 9.97 -0.67
CA ASN A 176 9.02 10.47 -2.04
C ASN A 176 9.65 11.86 -2.06
N ALA A 177 10.69 12.08 -2.87
CA ALA A 177 11.32 13.38 -3.02
C ALA A 177 12.13 13.49 -4.33
N TRP A 178 12.28 14.70 -4.85
CA TRP A 178 13.09 14.97 -6.04
C TRP A 178 14.40 15.68 -5.68
N VAL A 179 15.49 15.31 -6.35
CA VAL A 179 16.84 15.78 -6.02
C VAL A 179 17.30 16.92 -6.93
N ASN A 180 17.36 16.64 -8.23
CA ASN A 180 17.86 17.58 -9.23
C ASN A 180 16.69 18.26 -9.93
N THR A 181 16.12 19.28 -9.29
CA THR A 181 15.02 20.05 -9.89
C THR A 181 15.42 21.50 -10.15
N LYS A 182 14.71 22.13 -11.09
CA LYS A 182 14.78 23.56 -11.35
C LYS A 182 13.40 24.18 -11.21
N PHE A 183 13.29 25.17 -10.34
CA PHE A 183 12.06 25.93 -10.09
C PHE A 183 12.38 27.42 -10.09
N LYS A 184 11.60 28.22 -10.84
CA LYS A 184 11.86 29.67 -11.04
C LYS A 184 13.31 30.00 -11.44
N GLY A 185 13.93 29.12 -12.23
CA GLY A 185 15.31 29.28 -12.71
C GLY A 185 16.40 28.84 -11.73
N GLU A 186 16.07 28.42 -10.51
CA GLU A 186 17.02 28.01 -9.48
C GLU A 186 16.92 26.53 -9.15
N LYS A 187 18.00 25.95 -8.62
CA LYS A 187 18.01 24.57 -8.15
C LYS A 187 17.22 24.45 -6.85
N VAL A 188 16.31 23.48 -6.78
CA VAL A 188 15.65 23.06 -5.55
C VAL A 188 15.85 21.56 -5.36
N ASP A 189 16.32 21.17 -4.18
CA ASP A 189 16.54 19.78 -3.78
C ASP A 189 15.63 19.46 -2.59
N PHE A 190 14.61 18.64 -2.83
CA PHE A 190 13.64 18.23 -1.81
C PHE A 190 14.07 16.98 -1.02
N TRP A 191 15.19 16.36 -1.45
CA TRP A 191 15.72 15.11 -0.91
C TRP A 191 16.85 15.38 0.09
N ASN A 192 17.87 16.11 -0.34
CA ASN A 192 19.07 16.37 0.44
C ASN A 192 18.88 17.61 1.31
N GLN A 193 18.22 17.45 2.46
CA GLN A 193 17.87 18.57 3.34
C GLN A 193 19.07 19.44 3.79
N HIS A 194 20.27 18.87 3.85
CA HIS A 194 21.51 19.61 4.14
C HIS A 194 21.91 20.61 3.05
N SER A 195 21.29 20.54 1.87
CA SER A 195 21.43 21.55 0.82
C SER A 195 20.60 22.80 1.11
N GLU A 196 19.66 22.74 2.06
CA GLU A 196 18.84 23.87 2.52
C GLU A 196 18.14 24.64 1.38
N THR A 197 17.72 23.93 0.34
CA THR A 197 16.94 24.53 -0.77
C THR A 197 15.48 24.09 -0.79
N GLY A 198 15.19 22.86 -0.37
CA GLY A 198 13.84 22.34 -0.26
C GLY A 198 13.68 21.24 0.78
N THR A 199 12.42 20.88 1.06
CA THR A 199 12.04 19.78 1.94
C THR A 199 10.67 19.22 1.53
N VAL A 200 10.28 18.11 2.14
CA VAL A 200 8.90 17.57 2.08
C VAL A 200 8.43 17.34 3.49
N GLU A 201 7.16 17.61 3.74
CA GLU A 201 6.55 17.44 5.05
C GLU A 201 5.08 17.05 4.94
N HIS A 202 4.59 16.36 5.97
CA HIS A 202 3.17 16.13 6.19
C HIS A 202 2.45 17.46 6.47
N VAL A 203 1.25 17.60 5.91
CA VAL A 203 0.36 18.77 6.07
C VAL A 203 -0.87 18.39 6.87
N SER A 204 -1.59 17.35 6.43
CA SER A 204 -2.82 16.91 7.10
C SER A 204 -3.11 15.43 6.88
N LEU A 205 -3.86 14.86 7.82
CA LEU A 205 -4.46 13.54 7.72
C LEU A 205 -5.95 13.71 7.39
N ASN A 206 -6.38 13.24 6.22
CA ASN A 206 -7.76 13.38 5.76
C ASN A 206 -8.60 12.20 6.24
N THR A 207 -8.06 10.98 6.12
CA THR A 207 -8.72 9.72 6.51
C THR A 207 -7.68 8.79 7.12
N ALA A 208 -8.07 8.04 8.14
CA ALA A 208 -7.30 6.95 8.73
C ALA A 208 -8.26 5.99 9.44
N GLU A 209 -8.81 5.05 8.67
CA GLU A 209 -9.95 4.22 9.07
C GLU A 209 -9.74 2.76 8.67
N ALA A 210 -10.25 1.85 9.49
CA ALA A 210 -10.32 0.44 9.16
C ALA A 210 -11.65 0.15 8.44
N GLY A 211 -11.59 -0.60 7.34
CA GLY A 211 -12.75 -1.04 6.59
C GLY A 211 -12.76 -2.57 6.38
N ALA A 212 -13.83 -3.06 5.76
CA ALA A 212 -14.02 -4.49 5.51
C ALA A 212 -13.02 -5.08 4.51
N SER A 213 -12.56 -4.28 3.54
CA SER A 213 -11.64 -4.72 2.48
C SER A 213 -10.20 -4.24 2.70
N ALA A 214 -10.01 -3.10 3.39
CA ALA A 214 -8.70 -2.55 3.73
C ALA A 214 -8.78 -1.50 4.84
N ALA A 215 -7.66 -1.30 5.54
CA ALA A 215 -7.42 -0.05 6.27
C ALA A 215 -6.93 1.01 5.29
N VAL A 216 -7.51 2.21 5.34
CA VAL A 216 -7.24 3.30 4.40
C VAL A 216 -6.69 4.50 5.14
N ILE A 217 -5.55 5.00 4.68
CA ILE A 217 -4.98 6.30 5.09
C ILE A 217 -4.96 7.22 3.87
N GLU A 218 -5.56 8.39 4.00
CA GLU A 218 -5.36 9.49 3.05
C GLU A 218 -4.68 10.67 3.74
N SER A 219 -3.54 11.09 3.21
CA SER A 219 -2.77 12.20 3.77
C SER A 219 -2.31 13.18 2.71
N GLN A 220 -2.26 14.46 3.10
CA GLN A 220 -1.65 15.52 2.32
C GLN A 220 -0.23 15.78 2.84
N LEU A 221 0.71 15.83 1.92
CA LEU A 221 2.08 16.28 2.09
C LEU A 221 2.32 17.47 1.16
N ARG A 222 3.46 18.14 1.32
CA ARG A 222 3.90 19.17 0.37
C ARG A 222 5.41 19.14 0.15
N HIS A 223 5.82 19.46 -1.08
CA HIS A 223 7.21 19.71 -1.45
C HIS A 223 7.44 21.22 -1.43
N LEU A 224 8.28 21.67 -0.52
CA LEU A 224 8.50 23.07 -0.19
C LEU A 224 9.85 23.52 -0.71
N SER A 225 9.89 24.58 -1.52
CA SER A 225 11.09 25.40 -1.71
C SER A 225 11.25 26.29 -0.48
N LEU A 226 12.39 26.23 0.20
CA LEU A 226 12.63 27.07 1.39
C LEU A 226 12.68 28.56 1.05
N LYS A 227 12.90 28.90 -0.23
CA LYS A 227 12.93 30.27 -0.74
C LYS A 227 11.57 30.73 -1.26
N ASP A 228 10.90 29.90 -2.05
CA ASP A 228 9.74 30.29 -2.86
C ASP A 228 8.40 29.77 -2.34
N GLY A 229 8.40 28.96 -1.28
CA GLY A 229 7.20 28.35 -0.72
C GLY A 229 6.83 27.03 -1.38
N GLU A 230 5.56 26.66 -1.28
CA GLU A 230 5.07 25.37 -1.76
C GLU A 230 5.17 25.26 -3.30
N VAL A 231 5.72 24.14 -3.77
CA VAL A 231 5.87 23.84 -5.19
C VAL A 231 4.90 22.72 -5.60
N LEU A 232 4.84 21.64 -4.83
CA LEU A 232 3.92 20.53 -5.05
C LEU A 232 3.09 20.28 -3.79
N GLY A 233 1.78 20.10 -3.94
CA GLY A 233 0.96 19.36 -2.99
C GLY A 233 0.98 17.88 -3.37
N GLU A 234 1.09 16.97 -2.40
CA GLU A 234 1.12 15.53 -2.65
C GLU A 234 0.06 14.81 -1.82
N LYS A 235 -0.86 14.11 -2.48
CA LYS A 235 -1.79 13.20 -1.80
C LYS A 235 -1.19 11.79 -1.78
N TRP A 236 -1.12 11.19 -0.60
CA TRP A 236 -0.89 9.76 -0.41
C TRP A 236 -2.20 9.06 -0.07
N THR A 237 -2.52 7.99 -0.79
CA THR A 237 -3.55 7.01 -0.43
C THR A 237 -2.85 5.69 -0.14
N ILE A 238 -2.88 5.23 1.10
CA ILE A 238 -2.29 3.97 1.56
C ILE A 238 -3.43 3.01 1.89
N MET A 239 -3.40 1.80 1.32
CA MET A 239 -4.41 0.78 1.56
C MET A 239 -3.74 -0.51 2.04
N VAL A 240 -3.98 -0.90 3.29
CA VAL A 240 -3.44 -2.13 3.88
C VAL A 240 -4.51 -3.22 3.86
N TYR A 241 -4.17 -4.38 3.29
CA TYR A 241 -5.11 -5.45 3.01
C TYR A 241 -5.08 -6.58 4.06
N PRO A 242 -6.21 -7.26 4.29
CA PRO A 242 -6.37 -8.31 5.28
C PRO A 242 -5.76 -9.66 4.84
N THR A 243 -4.43 -9.73 4.67
CA THR A 243 -3.72 -10.96 4.27
C THR A 243 -3.15 -11.72 5.47
N GLU A 244 -3.21 -13.05 5.45
CA GLU A 244 -2.79 -13.90 6.59
C GLU A 244 -1.28 -14.23 6.60
N ASP A 245 -0.75 -14.74 5.47
CA ASP A 245 0.61 -15.31 5.38
C ASP A 245 1.73 -14.27 5.17
N TYR A 246 1.34 -13.09 4.73
CA TYR A 246 2.22 -11.96 4.41
C TYR A 246 1.45 -10.67 4.66
N PHE A 247 2.13 -9.52 4.60
CA PHE A 247 1.43 -8.24 4.50
C PHE A 247 1.44 -7.75 3.06
N LEU A 248 0.32 -7.13 2.68
CA LEU A 248 0.14 -6.50 1.38
C LEU A 248 -0.43 -5.11 1.59
N PHE A 249 0.17 -4.11 0.95
CA PHE A 249 -0.44 -2.79 0.91
C PHE A 249 -0.09 -2.04 -0.38
N ASP A 250 -0.96 -1.13 -0.77
CA ASP A 250 -0.73 -0.19 -1.86
C ASP A 250 -0.41 1.20 -1.32
N LEU A 251 0.46 1.92 -2.00
CA LEU A 251 0.75 3.34 -1.80
C LEU A 251 0.62 4.07 -3.13
N PHE A 252 -0.40 4.91 -3.23
CA PHE A 252 -0.63 5.77 -4.39
C PHE A 252 -0.24 7.21 -4.02
N SER A 253 0.59 7.82 -4.84
CA SER A 253 1.03 9.20 -4.72
C SER A 253 0.54 10.01 -5.93
N GLU A 254 -0.07 11.16 -5.66
CA GLU A 254 -0.45 12.17 -6.64
C GLU A 254 0.15 13.52 -6.25
N GLN A 255 1.22 13.92 -6.96
CA GLN A 255 1.88 15.21 -6.78
C GLN A 255 1.31 16.21 -7.78
N THR A 256 0.64 17.25 -7.29
CA THR A 256 0.10 18.34 -8.11
C THR A 256 0.94 19.58 -7.92
N ASN A 257 1.37 20.23 -9.00
CA ASN A 257 2.05 21.52 -8.90
C ASN A 257 1.03 22.60 -8.51
N THR A 258 1.13 23.08 -7.28
CA THR A 258 0.24 24.08 -6.68
C THR A 258 0.75 25.52 -6.88
N SER A 259 1.92 25.68 -7.48
CA SER A 259 2.52 26.97 -7.77
C SER A 259 2.15 27.52 -9.16
N THR A 260 2.61 28.73 -9.46
CA THR A 260 2.40 29.40 -10.76
C THR A 260 3.52 29.13 -11.78
N ASP A 261 4.58 28.42 -11.40
CA ASP A 261 5.75 28.17 -12.24
C ASP A 261 5.95 26.67 -12.50
N THR A 262 6.55 26.35 -13.63
CA THR A 262 6.88 24.95 -13.96
C THR A 262 8.00 24.42 -13.08
N LEU A 263 7.78 23.27 -12.45
CA LEU A 263 8.84 22.49 -11.84
C LEU A 263 9.47 21.58 -12.90
N PHE A 264 10.76 21.74 -13.14
CA PHE A 264 11.52 20.83 -14.01
C PHE A 264 12.25 19.80 -13.16
N ILE A 265 12.03 18.51 -13.44
CA ILE A 265 12.80 17.40 -12.88
C ILE A 265 13.85 17.04 -13.93
N LEU A 266 15.10 17.41 -13.65
CA LEU A 266 16.20 17.26 -14.60
C LEU A 266 16.69 15.81 -14.62
N GLU A 267 17.30 15.39 -15.73
CA GLU A 267 17.94 14.09 -15.82
C GLU A 267 18.98 13.94 -14.70
N TYR A 268 18.86 12.86 -13.95
CA TYR A 268 19.69 12.61 -12.79
C TYR A 268 19.65 11.13 -12.39
N HIS A 269 20.54 10.74 -11.48
CA HIS A 269 20.73 9.33 -11.16
C HIS A 269 19.82 8.80 -10.04
N TYR A 270 19.10 9.65 -9.28
CA TYR A 270 18.14 9.24 -8.23
C TYR A 270 17.13 10.34 -7.87
N GLY A 271 16.05 9.91 -7.21
CA GLY A 271 14.90 10.71 -6.73
C GLY A 271 13.60 10.00 -7.14
N GLY A 272 12.52 10.21 -6.40
CA GLY A 272 11.25 9.49 -6.53
C GLY A 272 10.91 8.69 -5.27
N MET A 273 10.17 7.60 -5.43
CA MET A 273 9.73 6.76 -4.30
C MET A 273 10.88 5.88 -3.78
N GLY A 274 11.45 6.28 -2.66
CA GLY A 274 12.60 5.64 -2.02
C GLY A 274 12.22 4.59 -0.99
N PHE A 275 13.12 3.63 -0.80
CA PHE A 275 13.13 2.67 0.29
C PHE A 275 14.51 2.65 0.93
N ARG A 276 14.58 3.06 2.20
CA ARG A 276 15.74 2.91 3.08
C ARG A 276 15.52 1.71 4.00
N GLY A 277 16.29 0.66 3.76
CA GLY A 277 16.21 -0.62 4.49
C GLY A 277 16.84 -0.57 5.89
N SER A 278 16.58 -1.63 6.65
CA SER A 278 16.95 -1.79 8.06
C SER A 278 18.40 -1.39 8.38
N LYS A 279 18.59 -0.81 9.57
CA LYS A 279 19.91 -0.48 10.13
C LYS A 279 20.84 -1.69 10.25
N GLU A 280 20.30 -2.90 10.40
CA GLU A 280 21.08 -4.14 10.42
C GLU A 280 21.79 -4.42 9.09
N TRP A 281 21.31 -3.81 8.01
CA TRP A 281 21.90 -3.91 6.67
C TRP A 281 22.91 -2.80 6.36
N ASN A 282 23.09 -1.85 7.27
CA ASN A 282 23.89 -0.64 7.07
C ASN A 282 25.28 -0.79 7.67
N ASN A 283 26.30 -1.08 6.85
CA ASN A 283 27.67 -1.27 7.32
C ASN A 283 28.31 -0.03 7.98
N VAL A 284 27.74 1.17 7.79
CA VAL A 284 28.19 2.39 8.48
C VAL A 284 27.63 2.48 9.90
N ASP A 285 26.53 1.78 10.20
CA ASP A 285 26.04 1.61 11.56
C ASP A 285 26.76 0.46 12.25
N SER A 286 27.97 0.71 12.75
CA SER A 286 28.80 -0.33 13.39
C SER A 286 28.19 -0.93 14.67
N ILE A 287 27.14 -0.33 15.22
CA ILE A 287 26.45 -0.83 16.42
C ILE A 287 25.40 -1.87 16.02
N ASN A 288 24.64 -1.62 14.95
CA ASN A 288 23.52 -2.46 14.56
C ASN A 288 23.83 -3.39 13.36
N PHE A 289 24.88 -3.15 12.59
CA PHE A 289 25.19 -3.94 11.39
C PHE A 289 25.44 -5.41 11.71
N THR A 290 24.66 -6.30 11.09
CA THR A 290 24.80 -7.76 11.25
C THR A 290 25.04 -8.48 9.91
N ASN A 291 24.54 -7.94 8.79
CA ASN A 291 24.68 -8.53 7.46
C ASN A 291 24.48 -7.48 6.36
N THR A 292 24.75 -7.83 5.11
CA THR A 292 24.37 -7.00 3.96
C THR A 292 23.03 -7.45 3.39
N TRP A 293 22.23 -6.50 2.91
CA TRP A 293 21.01 -6.79 2.15
C TRP A 293 21.29 -7.42 0.78
N LYS A 294 20.23 -7.90 0.13
CA LYS A 294 20.22 -8.41 -1.24
C LYS A 294 19.10 -7.75 -2.02
N ILE A 295 19.43 -7.20 -3.17
CA ILE A 295 18.49 -6.75 -4.19
C ILE A 295 18.32 -7.83 -5.26
N LEU A 296 17.08 -8.08 -5.67
CA LEU A 296 16.71 -8.84 -6.86
C LEU A 296 15.61 -8.07 -7.61
N THR A 297 15.73 -7.96 -8.92
CA THR A 297 14.75 -7.30 -9.80
C THR A 297 13.97 -8.32 -10.64
N SER A 298 12.86 -7.88 -11.23
CA SER A 298 12.07 -8.61 -12.22
C SER A 298 12.87 -9.19 -13.39
N GLU A 299 13.97 -8.55 -13.76
CA GLU A 299 14.83 -8.89 -14.88
C GLU A 299 16.02 -9.76 -14.44
N GLY A 300 16.10 -10.10 -13.15
CA GLY A 300 17.15 -10.95 -12.59
C GLY A 300 18.44 -10.23 -12.22
N HIS A 301 18.49 -8.89 -12.33
CA HIS A 301 19.63 -8.12 -11.83
C HIS A 301 19.68 -8.12 -10.30
N THR A 302 20.90 -8.07 -9.76
CA THR A 302 21.16 -8.10 -8.31
C THR A 302 22.09 -6.98 -7.87
N ASN A 303 21.83 -6.42 -6.68
CA ASN A 303 22.65 -5.37 -6.02
C ASN A 303 23.13 -4.29 -7.01
N GLU A 304 24.45 -4.14 -7.16
CA GLU A 304 25.06 -3.12 -8.03
C GLU A 304 24.66 -3.28 -9.51
N SER A 305 24.48 -4.51 -10.01
CA SER A 305 24.08 -4.77 -11.39
C SER A 305 22.65 -4.32 -11.71
N ALA A 306 21.84 -4.06 -10.68
CA ALA A 306 20.48 -3.54 -10.82
C ALA A 306 20.43 -2.01 -10.88
N ASN A 307 21.55 -1.31 -10.63
CA ASN A 307 21.56 0.13 -10.67
C ASN A 307 21.29 0.64 -12.10
N HIS A 308 20.30 1.52 -12.23
CA HIS A 308 19.81 2.14 -13.48
C HIS A 308 19.18 1.18 -14.48
N THR A 309 18.88 -0.06 -14.08
CA THR A 309 18.02 -0.96 -14.87
C THR A 309 16.56 -0.56 -14.67
N HIS A 310 15.69 -0.99 -15.59
CA HIS A 310 14.24 -0.84 -15.44
C HIS A 310 13.71 -2.10 -14.75
N ALA A 311 12.73 -1.97 -13.86
CA ALA A 311 12.16 -3.10 -13.13
C ALA A 311 10.66 -2.92 -12.87
N SER A 312 9.85 -3.97 -13.08
CA SER A 312 8.44 -3.98 -12.66
C SER A 312 8.30 -4.26 -11.16
N TRP A 313 9.28 -4.97 -10.57
CA TRP A 313 9.39 -5.12 -9.13
C TRP A 313 10.83 -5.23 -8.66
N VAL A 314 11.06 -4.85 -7.40
CA VAL A 314 12.36 -4.96 -6.72
C VAL A 314 12.15 -5.60 -5.35
N THR A 315 12.87 -6.69 -5.08
CA THR A 315 12.93 -7.34 -3.77
C THR A 315 14.18 -6.90 -3.03
N ALA A 316 14.02 -6.35 -1.83
CA ALA A 316 15.09 -6.08 -0.87
C ALA A 316 14.95 -7.03 0.32
N SER A 317 16.00 -7.80 0.65
CA SER A 317 15.95 -8.79 1.73
C SER A 317 17.28 -8.97 2.46
N GLY A 318 17.23 -9.48 3.69
CA GLY A 318 18.40 -9.75 4.52
C GLY A 318 18.03 -10.48 5.80
N GLN A 319 18.97 -10.59 6.75
CA GLN A 319 18.62 -10.95 8.13
C GLN A 319 18.22 -9.68 8.89
N VAL A 320 17.22 -9.77 9.75
CA VAL A 320 16.87 -8.77 10.78
C VAL A 320 16.45 -9.57 12.00
N ASP A 321 17.01 -9.29 13.17
CA ASP A 321 16.86 -10.10 14.38
C ASP A 321 17.16 -11.60 14.14
N ASN A 322 18.20 -11.91 13.35
CA ASN A 322 18.57 -13.27 12.92
C ASN A 322 17.49 -14.07 12.17
N LYS A 323 16.47 -13.38 11.64
CA LYS A 323 15.44 -13.98 10.77
C LYS A 323 15.55 -13.40 9.37
N THR A 324 15.30 -14.22 8.37
CA THR A 324 15.18 -13.73 7.00
C THR A 324 13.95 -12.84 6.92
N ALA A 325 14.11 -11.62 6.42
CA ALA A 325 13.01 -10.69 6.22
C ALA A 325 13.30 -9.81 5.01
N GLY A 326 12.26 -9.22 4.43
CA GLY A 326 12.39 -8.39 3.25
C GLY A 326 11.07 -7.86 2.76
N VAL A 327 11.12 -7.16 1.65
CA VAL A 327 9.96 -6.57 0.97
C VAL A 327 10.17 -6.63 -0.53
N THR A 328 9.11 -6.91 -1.28
CA THR A 328 9.06 -6.73 -2.73
C THR A 328 8.14 -5.58 -3.05
N VAL A 329 8.63 -4.60 -3.82
CA VAL A 329 7.87 -3.41 -4.19
C VAL A 329 7.65 -3.40 -5.70
N PHE A 330 6.39 -3.40 -6.11
CA PHE A 330 5.95 -3.43 -7.51
C PHE A 330 5.58 -2.02 -7.96
N GLY A 331 6.01 -1.61 -9.15
CA GLY A 331 5.46 -0.45 -9.84
C GLY A 331 4.20 -0.86 -10.61
N PHE A 332 3.18 -0.02 -10.63
CA PHE A 332 1.99 -0.29 -11.46
C PHE A 332 2.28 0.03 -12.93
N PRO A 333 1.68 -0.72 -13.89
CA PRO A 333 1.88 -0.50 -15.32
C PRO A 333 1.47 0.87 -15.87
N ASP A 334 0.60 1.60 -15.16
CA ASP A 334 0.16 2.95 -15.52
C ASP A 334 1.06 4.06 -14.96
N ASN A 335 2.13 3.72 -14.24
CA ASN A 335 3.14 4.68 -13.82
C ASN A 335 3.85 5.31 -15.04
N PHE A 336 4.16 6.61 -14.94
CA PHE A 336 4.96 7.30 -15.94
C PHE A 336 6.30 6.58 -16.16
N ARG A 337 6.60 6.24 -17.43
CA ARG A 337 7.79 5.46 -17.83
C ARG A 337 7.88 4.07 -17.20
N TYR A 338 6.76 3.38 -17.03
CA TYR A 338 6.77 1.99 -16.59
C TYR A 338 7.42 1.03 -17.62
N PRO A 339 8.16 0.00 -17.17
CA PRO A 339 8.72 -0.14 -15.82
C PRO A 339 9.76 0.96 -15.56
N GLN A 340 9.73 1.61 -14.39
CA GLN A 340 10.61 2.75 -14.13
C GLN A 340 12.05 2.27 -13.93
N ALA A 341 13.03 3.07 -14.37
CA ALA A 341 14.42 2.89 -14.00
C ALA A 341 14.58 2.99 -12.47
N ILE A 342 15.52 2.24 -11.89
CA ILE A 342 15.79 2.26 -10.45
C ILE A 342 17.20 2.75 -10.13
N ARG A 343 17.42 3.30 -8.95
CA ARG A 343 18.76 3.50 -8.37
C ARG A 343 18.94 2.51 -7.25
N VAL A 344 20.04 1.77 -7.24
CA VAL A 344 20.42 0.87 -6.13
C VAL A 344 21.76 1.31 -5.57
N HIS A 345 21.80 1.78 -4.32
CA HIS A 345 23.03 2.28 -3.73
C HIS A 345 24.07 1.15 -3.58
N PRO A 346 25.35 1.36 -3.97
CA PRO A 346 26.34 0.28 -3.99
C PRO A 346 26.65 -0.28 -2.59
N SER A 347 26.71 0.59 -1.58
CA SER A 347 27.17 0.21 -0.23
C SER A 347 26.13 0.40 0.87
N MET A 348 24.96 0.96 0.57
CA MET A 348 23.97 1.33 1.58
C MET A 348 22.66 0.61 1.29
N PRO A 349 21.86 0.26 2.32
CA PRO A 349 20.55 -0.36 2.12
C PRO A 349 19.53 0.67 1.65
N TYR A 350 19.68 1.16 0.42
CA TYR A 350 18.84 2.19 -0.16
C TYR A 350 18.65 1.95 -1.67
N TRP A 351 17.40 2.01 -2.11
CA TRP A 351 17.04 2.06 -3.53
C TRP A 351 15.81 2.93 -3.76
N VAL A 352 15.57 3.33 -5.00
CA VAL A 352 14.44 4.20 -5.40
C VAL A 352 13.99 3.90 -6.82
N TYR A 353 12.68 4.01 -7.07
CA TYR A 353 12.15 4.15 -8.44
C TYR A 353 12.43 5.57 -8.94
N ALA A 354 13.29 5.69 -9.95
CA ALA A 354 13.92 6.91 -10.42
C ALA A 354 13.63 7.18 -11.91
N PRO A 355 12.40 7.63 -12.25
CA PRO A 355 12.00 7.81 -13.65
C PRO A 355 12.86 8.83 -14.41
N MET A 356 13.49 9.80 -13.72
CA MET A 356 14.36 10.81 -14.34
C MET A 356 15.67 10.25 -14.89
N VAL A 357 16.05 9.01 -14.53
CA VAL A 357 17.19 8.33 -15.16
C VAL A 357 16.93 8.15 -16.66
N GLY A 358 15.66 7.99 -17.06
CA GLY A 358 15.24 7.92 -18.46
C GLY A 358 15.12 9.29 -19.17
N GLY A 359 15.62 10.38 -18.56
CA GLY A 359 15.62 11.74 -19.13
C GLY A 359 14.83 12.75 -18.29
N GLU A 360 15.02 14.03 -18.57
CA GLU A 360 14.27 15.09 -17.88
C GLU A 360 12.75 15.05 -18.19
N PHE A 361 11.95 15.62 -17.29
CA PHE A 361 10.53 15.90 -17.47
C PHE A 361 10.12 17.08 -16.58
N TYR A 362 8.86 17.51 -16.64
CA TYR A 362 8.37 18.63 -15.86
C TYR A 362 6.94 18.44 -15.38
N ILE A 363 6.56 19.19 -14.36
CA ILE A 363 5.19 19.29 -13.85
C ILE A 363 4.79 20.76 -14.00
N ALA A 364 3.94 21.05 -14.99
CA ALA A 364 3.43 22.40 -15.23
C ALA A 364 2.45 22.84 -14.11
N PRO A 365 2.20 24.15 -13.92
CA PRO A 365 1.18 24.63 -12.99
C PRO A 365 -0.16 23.91 -13.16
N GLY A 366 -0.70 23.38 -12.06
CA GLY A 366 -1.95 22.62 -12.05
C GLY A 366 -1.89 21.20 -12.64
N ALA A 367 -0.76 20.77 -13.22
CA ALA A 367 -0.58 19.40 -13.67
C ALA A 367 -0.18 18.48 -12.51
N SER A 368 -0.44 17.18 -12.67
CA SER A 368 -0.12 16.16 -11.66
C SER A 368 0.81 15.08 -12.20
N TYR A 369 1.76 14.65 -11.37
CA TYR A 369 2.54 13.43 -11.53
C TYR A 369 1.96 12.35 -10.60
N LYS A 370 1.65 11.18 -11.16
CA LYS A 370 1.06 10.06 -10.42
C LYS A 370 2.02 8.87 -10.40
N SER A 371 2.13 8.24 -9.24
CA SER A 371 2.90 7.00 -9.07
C SER A 371 2.22 6.08 -8.06
N LYS A 372 2.11 4.80 -8.40
CA LYS A 372 1.44 3.77 -7.63
C LYS A 372 2.40 2.61 -7.38
N PHE A 373 2.41 2.12 -6.15
CA PHE A 373 3.28 1.03 -5.74
C PHE A 373 2.51 0.03 -4.88
N ARG A 374 2.81 -1.26 -5.05
CA ARG A 374 2.33 -2.34 -4.18
C ARG A 374 3.51 -2.91 -3.41
N TYR A 375 3.34 -3.10 -2.12
CA TYR A 375 4.35 -3.66 -1.22
C TYR A 375 3.88 -5.04 -0.75
N TYR A 376 4.68 -6.06 -1.02
CA TYR A 376 4.53 -7.43 -0.54
C TYR A 376 5.61 -7.71 0.50
N ILE A 377 5.20 -8.05 1.72
CA ILE A 377 6.10 -8.31 2.83
C ILE A 377 5.93 -9.78 3.25
N PRO A 378 6.80 -10.69 2.78
CA PRO A 378 6.71 -12.11 3.12
C PRO A 378 7.00 -12.37 4.60
N ASN A 379 6.39 -13.43 5.14
CA ASN A 379 6.89 -14.07 6.35
C ASN A 379 8.13 -14.91 6.02
N GLY A 380 9.32 -14.32 6.11
CA GLY A 380 10.57 -15.01 5.79
C GLY A 380 11.13 -14.67 4.40
N LYS A 381 11.55 -15.72 3.67
CA LYS A 381 12.02 -15.59 2.29
C LYS A 381 10.84 -15.29 1.37
N ALA A 382 11.03 -14.37 0.43
CA ALA A 382 10.04 -14.06 -0.59
C ALA A 382 9.64 -15.32 -1.40
N ASN A 383 8.34 -15.51 -1.59
CA ASN A 383 7.79 -16.59 -2.41
C ASN A 383 7.69 -16.12 -3.87
N GLN A 384 8.41 -16.80 -4.76
CA GLN A 384 8.47 -16.46 -6.18
C GLN A 384 7.11 -16.58 -6.87
N GLU A 385 6.30 -17.58 -6.52
CA GLU A 385 4.97 -17.79 -7.11
C GLU A 385 4.01 -16.66 -6.74
N VAL A 386 4.08 -16.16 -5.50
CA VAL A 386 3.31 -15.00 -5.06
C VAL A 386 3.75 -13.73 -5.80
N ILE A 387 5.05 -13.52 -5.96
CA ILE A 387 5.58 -12.38 -6.73
C ILE A 387 5.09 -12.43 -8.18
N GLU A 388 5.17 -13.59 -8.82
CA GLU A 388 4.72 -13.79 -10.20
C GLU A 388 3.21 -13.59 -10.33
N ASN A 389 2.41 -14.07 -9.38
CA ASN A 389 0.96 -13.86 -9.38
C ASN A 389 0.61 -12.36 -9.23
N ILE A 390 1.26 -11.63 -8.31
CA ILE A 390 1.05 -10.20 -8.13
C ILE A 390 1.46 -9.42 -9.39
N ASP A 391 2.66 -9.67 -9.93
CA ASP A 391 3.17 -8.99 -11.13
C ASP A 391 2.27 -9.23 -12.34
N LYS A 392 1.84 -10.48 -12.56
CA LYS A 392 0.90 -10.84 -13.63
C LYS A 392 -0.46 -10.16 -13.44
N SER A 393 -0.96 -10.12 -12.20
CA SER A 393 -2.25 -9.50 -11.87
C SER A 393 -2.25 -7.97 -12.02
N LEU A 394 -1.11 -7.32 -11.79
CA LEU A 394 -0.94 -5.88 -12.05
C LEU A 394 -0.87 -5.59 -13.56
N LYS A 395 -0.14 -6.41 -14.32
CA LYS A 395 0.00 -6.30 -15.79
C LYS A 395 -1.26 -6.65 -16.57
N SER A 396 -2.12 -7.49 -15.99
CA SER A 396 -3.40 -7.91 -16.56
C SER A 396 -4.47 -7.87 -15.46
N PRO A 397 -5.02 -6.69 -15.15
CA PRO A 397 -6.01 -6.54 -14.07
C PRO A 397 -7.34 -7.22 -14.41
N VAL A 398 -8.14 -7.55 -13.39
CA VAL A 398 -9.53 -8.01 -13.58
C VAL A 398 -10.30 -6.91 -14.28
N LYS A 399 -11.04 -7.26 -15.34
CA LYS A 399 -11.89 -6.30 -16.06
C LYS A 399 -13.22 -6.22 -15.32
N ALA A 400 -13.58 -5.01 -14.88
CA ALA A 400 -14.86 -4.72 -14.24
C ALA A 400 -15.70 -3.81 -15.13
N LYS A 401 -16.99 -4.13 -15.30
CA LYS A 401 -17.93 -3.34 -16.10
C LYS A 401 -19.27 -3.26 -15.40
N LEU A 402 -19.76 -2.04 -15.18
CA LEU A 402 -21.11 -1.82 -14.67
C LEU A 402 -22.15 -2.29 -15.68
N VAL A 403 -23.12 -3.09 -15.22
CA VAL A 403 -24.23 -3.62 -16.01
C VAL A 403 -25.51 -2.94 -15.55
N LYS A 404 -26.29 -2.44 -16.51
CA LYS A 404 -27.58 -1.79 -16.27
C LYS A 404 -28.71 -2.78 -16.13
#